data_AF-A0A1T4WHT5-F1
#
_entry.id   AF-A0A1T4WHT5-F1
#
_cell.length_a   1.000
_cell.length_b   1.000
_cell.length_c   1.000
_cell.angle_alpha   90.00
_cell.angle_beta   90.00
_cell.angle_gamma   90.00
#
_symmetry.space_group_name_H-M   'P 1'
#
loop_
_entity.id
_entity.type
_entity.pdbx_description
1 polymer ?
#
loop_
_entity_poly.entity_id
_entity_poly.type
_entity_poly.pdbx_seq_one_letter_code
_entity_poly.pdbx_strand_id
1 'polypeptide(L)'
;MAVSTLPPSSPSRTVRRGGAGLRALLLRLWRVGLLVAAVLVLRQGVATREAREAVAALQPERLRDFFPEIVSLGEPMPTSGWRAALDGTQKVLGYVATTAPESDGIIGYSGPTNSLLVFSPQGVLTGVRVLKSHDTPDHLAEVIADREFFKQFTNRKPGEPLEKPLHTVTGATLTSAAIAQGVLTRMGQSAGASLRFPEPITLAEVQMLMPEAAELQPSTQYAGGFEVLDAQGKRIGRVVRTSPVTDTMIGYKGPTDTLMLLDPSGQTLKKIALRRSYDTKRYVGYITGDSYFLNLFNDKSLEELADLDYEKAKIEGVSGATETSYSMAEGLKRRAASLLEQRPTGWLRTVTWRWQDWGHVAVIASALVMAFTRLRGRAWVRHGHHALLVVYAGFMAGELLSQGLLTGWAAHGTPWRSAPGLLLLAAVALLGPVFTSKHLYCHHICPHGALQQLLARRLRWQWRVPHGLDKSLSLLPFFLLGLIFLSVVIGWGLNLNALEPFDAYVPRVAGWGSLVLAVVGLVAALFTPLAYCKYGCPTGAVFKLIRFTGDADRLGLKDWIAVGLIALAALV
;
A
#
# COMPACT_ATOMS: atom_id res chain seq x y z
N MET A 1 -29.32 -76.72 13.39
CA MET A 1 -29.78 -75.85 14.50
C MET A 1 -28.77 -75.93 15.63
N ALA A 2 -28.03 -74.87 15.89
CA ALA A 2 -27.40 -74.59 17.19
C ALA A 2 -26.98 -73.12 17.18
N VAL A 3 -27.67 -72.33 18.01
CA VAL A 3 -27.56 -70.88 18.15
C VAL A 3 -26.38 -70.57 19.07
N SER A 4 -25.45 -69.71 18.62
CA SER A 4 -24.36 -69.18 19.46
C SER A 4 -24.85 -68.01 20.30
N THR A 5 -24.70 -68.09 21.62
CA THR A 5 -24.94 -67.01 22.57
C THR A 5 -23.73 -66.09 22.66
N LEU A 6 -23.92 -64.80 22.38
CA LEU A 6 -22.94 -63.72 22.59
C LEU A 6 -22.99 -63.22 24.04
N PRO A 7 -21.86 -62.79 24.64
CA PRO A 7 -21.85 -62.18 25.98
C PRO A 7 -22.28 -60.70 25.93
N PRO A 8 -22.72 -60.11 27.07
CA PRO A 8 -23.37 -58.80 27.10
C PRO A 8 -22.39 -57.64 26.87
N SER A 9 -22.89 -56.63 26.17
CA SER A 9 -22.23 -55.36 25.88
C SER A 9 -22.03 -54.51 27.13
N SER A 10 -20.79 -54.06 27.34
CA SER A 10 -20.45 -53.02 28.33
C SER A 10 -21.12 -51.69 27.97
N PRO A 11 -21.60 -50.90 28.96
CA PRO A 11 -22.32 -49.65 28.69
C PRO A 11 -21.38 -48.60 28.09
N SER A 12 -21.86 -47.94 27.04
CA SER A 12 -21.20 -46.85 26.35
C SER A 12 -20.94 -45.68 27.31
N ARG A 13 -19.67 -45.33 27.47
CA ARG A 13 -19.23 -44.10 28.13
C ARG A 13 -19.73 -42.90 27.31
N THR A 14 -20.83 -42.30 27.74
CA THR A 14 -21.33 -41.03 27.23
C THR A 14 -20.37 -39.92 27.65
N VAL A 15 -19.35 -39.67 26.83
CA VAL A 15 -18.45 -38.52 26.99
C VAL A 15 -19.25 -37.24 26.74
N ARG A 16 -19.43 -36.44 27.79
CA ARG A 16 -19.95 -35.07 27.76
C ARG A 16 -19.32 -34.25 26.61
N ARG A 17 -20.08 -34.02 25.54
CA ARG A 17 -19.66 -33.22 24.36
C ARG A 17 -19.65 -31.70 24.61
N GLY A 18 -20.17 -31.20 25.73
CA GLY A 18 -20.34 -29.75 25.96
C GLY A 18 -19.06 -28.96 26.28
N GLY A 19 -18.00 -29.59 26.81
CA GLY A 19 -16.78 -28.87 27.24
C GLY A 19 -15.61 -28.89 26.24
N ALA A 20 -15.59 -29.86 25.32
CA ALA A 20 -14.49 -30.03 24.37
C ALA A 20 -14.47 -28.92 23.30
N GLY A 21 -15.64 -28.51 22.81
CA GLY A 21 -15.77 -27.43 21.82
C GLY A 21 -15.33 -26.06 22.33
N LEU A 22 -15.67 -25.71 23.57
CA LEU A 22 -15.29 -24.43 24.16
C LEU A 22 -13.78 -24.34 24.40
N ARG A 23 -13.15 -25.41 24.92
CA ARG A 23 -11.68 -25.46 25.10
C ARG A 23 -10.94 -25.34 23.77
N ALA A 24 -11.39 -26.07 22.75
CA ALA A 24 -10.83 -25.99 21.41
C ALA A 24 -10.96 -24.58 20.82
N LEU A 25 -12.11 -23.92 21.01
CA LEU A 25 -12.33 -22.54 20.56
C LEU A 25 -11.40 -21.55 21.29
N LEU A 26 -11.29 -21.66 22.62
CA LEU A 26 -10.42 -20.80 23.42
C LEU A 26 -8.94 -20.92 23.02
N LEU A 27 -8.45 -22.12 22.71
CA LEU A 27 -7.09 -22.32 22.22
C LEU A 27 -6.85 -21.69 20.84
N ARG A 28 -7.84 -21.74 19.95
CA ARG A 28 -7.77 -21.06 18.65
C ARG A 28 -7.71 -19.55 18.83
N LEU A 29 -8.63 -19.01 19.64
CA LEU A 29 -8.68 -17.59 19.96
C LEU A 29 -7.38 -17.13 20.63
N TRP A 30 -6.78 -17.96 21.50
CA TRP A 30 -5.50 -17.68 22.12
C TRP A 30 -4.37 -17.55 21.09
N ARG A 31 -4.19 -18.53 20.19
CA ARG A 31 -3.14 -18.48 19.16
C ARG A 31 -3.34 -17.34 18.15
N VAL A 32 -4.60 -17.06 17.77
CA VAL A 32 -4.93 -15.88 16.96
C VAL A 32 -4.62 -14.60 17.75
N GLY A 33 -4.93 -14.55 19.04
CA GLY A 33 -4.60 -13.45 19.93
C GLY A 33 -3.08 -13.22 20.04
N LEU A 34 -2.27 -14.27 20.11
CA LEU A 34 -0.81 -14.16 20.07
C LEU A 34 -0.32 -13.55 18.74
N LEU A 35 -0.89 -13.99 17.61
CA LEU A 35 -0.55 -13.41 16.32
C LEU A 35 -0.92 -11.91 16.25
N VAL A 36 -2.12 -11.55 16.74
CA VAL A 36 -2.56 -10.15 16.83
C VAL A 36 -1.63 -9.33 17.74
N ALA A 37 -1.27 -9.85 18.92
CA ALA A 37 -0.35 -9.18 19.83
C ALA A 37 1.03 -8.98 19.18
N ALA A 38 1.55 -9.99 18.46
CA ALA A 38 2.80 -9.88 17.72
C ALA A 38 2.75 -8.77 16.66
N VAL A 39 1.63 -8.67 15.92
CA VAL A 39 1.40 -7.60 14.92
C VAL A 39 1.37 -6.22 15.57
N LEU A 40 0.69 -6.07 16.71
CA LEU A 40 0.59 -4.79 17.42
C LEU A 40 1.97 -4.31 17.92
N VAL A 41 2.75 -5.20 18.54
CA VAL A 41 4.10 -4.90 19.01
C VAL A 41 5.02 -4.54 17.83
N LEU A 42 4.94 -5.30 16.73
CA LEU A 42 5.66 -4.99 15.49
C LEU A 42 5.36 -3.59 14.97
N ARG A 43 4.07 -3.26 14.85
CA ARG A 43 3.61 -1.97 14.32
C ARG A 43 4.08 -0.81 15.19
N GLN A 44 4.02 -0.96 16.51
CA GLN A 44 4.50 0.06 17.45
C GLN A 44 6.03 0.26 17.35
N GLY A 45 6.79 -0.83 17.31
CA GLY A 45 8.24 -0.79 17.20
C GLY A 45 8.72 -0.13 15.89
N VAL A 46 8.06 -0.47 14.77
CA VAL A 46 8.40 0.11 13.46
C VAL A 46 8.03 1.60 13.37
N ALA A 47 6.82 1.98 13.79
CA ALA A 47 6.38 3.38 13.75
C ALA A 47 7.32 4.31 14.55
N THR A 48 7.80 3.85 15.71
CA THR A 48 8.75 4.61 16.54
C THR A 48 10.08 4.83 15.84
N ARG A 49 10.55 3.85 15.04
CA ARG A 49 11.79 3.97 14.27
C ARG A 49 11.63 4.86 13.05
N GLU A 50 10.55 4.71 12.31
CA GLU A 50 10.29 5.51 11.10
C GLU A 50 10.29 6.99 11.43
N ALA A 51 9.66 7.39 12.55
CA ALA A 51 9.68 8.77 13.02
C ALA A 51 11.12 9.29 13.26
N ARG A 52 12.01 8.47 13.83
CA ARG A 52 13.42 8.83 14.05
C ARG A 52 14.22 8.88 12.73
N GLU A 53 14.01 7.90 11.85
CA GLU A 53 14.70 7.81 10.56
C GLU A 53 14.29 8.94 9.60
N ALA A 54 13.02 9.33 9.58
CA ALA A 54 12.51 10.43 8.76
C ALA A 54 13.19 11.77 9.11
N VAL A 55 13.38 12.05 10.40
CA VAL A 55 14.11 13.23 10.87
C VAL A 55 15.58 13.18 10.43
N ALA A 56 16.23 12.02 10.55
CA ALA A 56 17.63 11.84 10.15
C ALA A 56 17.87 11.92 8.64
N ALA A 57 16.84 11.66 7.81
CA ALA A 57 16.97 11.67 6.36
C ALA A 57 17.10 13.08 5.76
N LEU A 58 16.57 14.11 6.42
CA LEU A 58 16.60 15.51 5.98
C LEU A 58 17.72 16.30 6.67
N GLN A 59 18.95 15.78 6.62
CA GLN A 59 20.15 16.49 7.06
C GLN A 59 20.90 17.11 5.86
N PRO A 60 21.43 18.35 5.97
CA PRO A 60 22.11 19.03 4.87
C PRO A 60 23.23 18.20 4.24
N GLU A 61 23.98 17.44 5.05
CA GLU A 61 25.09 16.59 4.61
C GLU A 61 24.63 15.55 3.58
N ARG A 62 23.41 15.02 3.73
CA ARG A 62 22.83 14.02 2.83
C ARG A 62 22.25 14.62 1.55
N LEU A 63 22.20 15.94 1.43
CA LEU A 63 21.63 16.65 0.28
C LEU A 63 22.71 17.30 -0.60
N ARG A 64 23.99 17.20 -0.24
CA ARG A 64 25.12 17.81 -0.96
C ARG A 64 25.31 17.26 -2.37
N ASP A 65 24.83 16.05 -2.64
CA ASP A 65 24.83 15.47 -3.99
C ASP A 65 23.86 16.19 -4.95
N PHE A 66 22.82 16.83 -4.40
CA PHE A 66 21.89 17.66 -5.18
C PHE A 66 22.18 19.16 -5.06
N PHE A 67 22.62 19.61 -3.89
CA PHE A 67 22.92 21.01 -3.59
C PHE A 67 24.32 21.11 -2.95
N PRO A 68 25.40 21.20 -3.75
CA PRO A 68 26.77 21.16 -3.21
C PRO A 68 27.07 22.25 -2.16
N GLU A 69 26.41 23.40 -2.27
CA GLU A 69 26.60 24.56 -1.40
C GLU A 69 25.63 24.61 -0.20
N ILE A 70 24.83 23.55 0.02
CA ILE A 70 23.86 23.53 1.12
C ILE A 70 24.53 23.57 2.49
N VAL A 71 24.07 24.49 3.32
CA VAL A 71 24.50 24.64 4.72
C VAL A 71 23.35 24.31 5.68
N SER A 72 22.12 24.71 5.34
CA SER A 72 20.96 24.44 6.18
C SER A 72 19.69 24.20 5.38
N LEU A 73 18.65 23.74 6.07
CA LEU A 73 17.30 23.64 5.56
C LEU A 73 16.43 24.65 6.30
N GLY A 74 15.61 25.39 5.55
CA GLY A 74 14.60 26.26 6.12
C GLY A 74 13.53 25.47 6.89
N GLU A 75 12.70 26.22 7.63
CA GLU A 75 11.50 25.68 8.26
C GLU A 75 10.56 25.06 7.22
N PRO A 76 9.87 23.96 7.54
CA PRO A 76 8.89 23.36 6.66
C PRO A 76 7.76 24.35 6.39
N MET A 77 7.46 24.55 5.10
CA MET A 77 6.40 25.45 4.69
C MET A 77 5.04 24.94 5.23
N PRO A 78 4.20 25.77 5.86
CA PRO A 78 3.01 25.32 6.61
C PRO A 78 2.00 24.51 5.79
N THR A 79 2.02 24.67 4.47
CA THR A 79 0.99 24.17 3.57
C THR A 79 1.43 23.00 2.72
N SER A 80 2.67 23.01 2.26
CA SER A 80 3.26 21.93 1.46
C SER A 80 4.19 21.05 2.28
N GLY A 81 4.68 21.48 3.44
CA GLY A 81 5.74 20.78 4.18
C GLY A 81 7.08 20.72 3.46
N TRP A 82 7.24 21.44 2.34
CA TRP A 82 8.52 21.54 1.62
C TRP A 82 9.51 22.37 2.42
N ARG A 83 10.79 22.12 2.26
CA ARG A 83 11.86 22.85 2.93
C ARG A 83 12.78 23.48 1.89
N ALA A 84 13.12 24.76 2.07
CA ALA A 84 14.11 25.41 1.23
C ALA A 84 15.51 24.88 1.57
N ALA A 85 16.29 24.53 0.55
CA ALA A 85 17.73 24.28 0.69
C ALA A 85 18.46 25.62 0.65
N LEU A 86 19.22 25.94 1.70
CA LEU A 86 19.85 27.25 1.90
C LEU A 86 21.38 27.12 1.90
N ASP A 87 22.04 28.06 1.24
CA ASP A 87 23.49 28.22 1.32
C ASP A 87 23.92 29.01 2.58
N GLY A 88 25.23 29.22 2.75
CA GLY A 88 25.79 29.97 3.87
C GLY A 88 25.35 31.44 3.95
N THR A 89 24.75 31.98 2.88
CA THR A 89 24.23 33.35 2.79
C THR A 89 22.71 33.43 2.96
N GLN A 90 22.05 32.31 3.30
CA GLN A 90 20.58 32.18 3.34
C GLN A 90 19.90 32.31 1.96
N LYS A 91 20.63 32.14 0.86
CA LYS A 91 20.04 32.12 -0.48
C LYS A 91 19.44 30.73 -0.77
N VAL A 92 18.29 30.72 -1.42
CA VAL A 92 17.57 29.50 -1.80
C VAL A 92 18.24 28.85 -3.02
N LEU A 93 18.77 27.64 -2.83
CA LEU A 93 19.34 26.78 -3.87
C LEU A 93 18.27 25.93 -4.57
N GLY A 94 17.15 25.67 -3.88
CA GLY A 94 16.05 24.85 -4.35
C GLY A 94 15.15 24.42 -3.18
N TYR A 95 14.30 23.42 -3.43
CA TYR A 95 13.39 22.89 -2.40
C TYR A 95 13.48 21.37 -2.31
N VAL A 96 13.23 20.84 -1.12
CA VAL A 96 13.14 19.40 -0.87
C VAL A 96 11.84 19.04 -0.18
N ALA A 97 11.34 17.84 -0.48
CA ALA A 97 10.19 17.25 0.19
C ALA A 97 10.36 15.74 0.31
N THR A 98 9.75 15.13 1.32
CA THR A 98 9.64 13.67 1.45
C THR A 98 8.23 13.22 1.07
N THR A 99 8.09 11.98 0.57
CA THR A 99 6.75 11.38 0.37
C THR A 99 6.09 10.99 1.70
N ALA A 100 6.88 10.66 2.73
CA ALA A 100 6.40 10.48 4.09
C ALA A 100 6.12 11.83 4.79
N PRO A 101 5.11 11.93 5.67
CA PRO A 101 4.20 10.85 6.08
C PRO A 101 2.96 10.67 5.18
N GLU A 102 2.75 11.58 4.23
CA GLU A 102 1.53 11.67 3.40
C GLU A 102 1.29 10.42 2.54
N SER A 103 2.37 9.76 2.13
CA SER A 103 2.34 8.55 1.29
C SER A 103 2.52 7.25 2.08
N ASP A 104 2.56 7.28 3.42
CA ASP A 104 2.81 6.08 4.23
C ASP A 104 1.67 5.04 4.11
N GLY A 105 0.47 5.50 3.74
CA GLY A 105 -0.66 4.63 3.42
C GLY A 105 -0.59 3.96 2.04
N ILE A 106 0.40 4.30 1.20
CA ILE A 106 0.61 3.69 -0.11
C ILE A 106 1.58 2.52 0.05
N ILE A 107 1.01 1.31 0.09
CA ILE A 107 1.74 0.07 0.34
C ILE A 107 2.13 -0.57 -1.01
N GLY A 108 3.42 -0.86 -1.16
CA GLY A 108 3.97 -1.63 -2.27
C GLY A 108 3.70 -3.13 -2.11
N TYR A 109 4.70 -3.97 -2.40
CA TYR A 109 4.57 -5.40 -2.18
C TYR A 109 4.54 -5.70 -0.67
N SER A 110 5.56 -5.30 0.09
CA SER A 110 5.63 -5.52 1.55
C SER A 110 5.35 -4.27 2.41
N GLY A 111 5.66 -3.06 1.93
CA GLY A 111 5.58 -1.85 2.76
C GLY A 111 5.66 -0.55 1.96
N PRO A 112 5.55 0.62 2.63
CA PRO A 112 5.65 1.91 1.99
C PRO A 112 7.11 2.25 1.63
N THR A 113 7.27 3.25 0.77
CA THR A 113 8.59 3.78 0.41
C THR A 113 8.62 5.30 0.61
N ASN A 114 9.56 5.74 1.43
CA ASN A 114 9.86 7.15 1.61
C ASN A 114 10.89 7.60 0.57
N SER A 115 10.51 8.54 -0.28
CA SER A 115 11.35 9.12 -1.31
C SER A 115 11.55 10.61 -1.06
N LEU A 116 12.78 11.08 -1.28
CA LEU A 116 13.14 12.48 -1.38
C LEU A 116 12.81 12.97 -2.78
N LEU A 117 12.10 14.10 -2.86
CA LEU A 117 11.87 14.87 -4.07
C LEU A 117 12.71 16.15 -3.97
N VAL A 118 13.43 16.44 -5.05
CA VAL A 118 14.35 17.57 -5.16
C VAL A 118 13.90 18.50 -6.27
N PHE A 119 13.58 19.74 -5.91
CA PHE A 119 13.08 20.75 -6.83
C PHE A 119 14.10 21.85 -7.06
N SER A 120 14.15 22.33 -8.30
CA SER A 120 14.83 23.59 -8.65
C SER A 120 14.20 24.80 -7.94
N PRO A 121 14.88 25.96 -7.90
CA PRO A 121 14.28 27.21 -7.41
C PRO A 121 12.98 27.60 -8.13
N GLN A 122 12.79 27.13 -9.36
CA GLN A 122 11.60 27.38 -10.18
C GLN A 122 10.46 26.36 -9.94
N GLY A 123 10.64 25.42 -9.00
CA GLY A 123 9.63 24.43 -8.63
C GLY A 123 9.52 23.23 -9.59
N VAL A 124 10.50 23.02 -10.47
CA VAL A 124 10.58 21.83 -11.34
C VAL A 124 11.25 20.69 -10.58
N LEU A 125 10.66 19.48 -10.61
CA LEU A 125 11.24 18.28 -10.03
C LEU A 125 12.48 17.86 -10.83
N THR A 126 13.64 17.94 -10.19
CA THR A 126 14.96 17.66 -10.79
C THR A 126 15.49 16.28 -10.40
N GLY A 127 15.04 15.74 -9.26
CA GLY A 127 15.51 14.45 -8.77
C GLY A 127 14.52 13.78 -7.84
N VAL A 128 14.52 12.45 -7.88
CA VAL A 128 13.83 11.58 -6.92
C VAL A 128 14.85 10.58 -6.40
N ARG A 129 14.95 10.45 -5.08
CA ARG A 129 15.85 9.49 -4.43
C ARG A 129 15.09 8.72 -3.36
N VAL A 130 15.09 7.39 -3.44
CA VAL A 130 14.55 6.57 -2.37
C VAL A 130 15.42 6.75 -1.12
N LEU A 131 14.82 7.19 -0.02
CA LEU A 131 15.50 7.36 1.26
C LEU A 131 15.46 6.06 2.07
N LYS A 132 14.27 5.46 2.15
CA LYS A 132 14.02 4.21 2.84
C LYS A 132 12.84 3.52 2.19
N SER A 133 12.95 2.21 2.01
CA SER A 133 11.83 1.37 1.61
C SER A 133 11.64 0.28 2.65
N HIS A 134 10.38 0.04 2.98
CA HIS A 134 9.94 -1.13 3.74
C HIS A 134 9.42 -2.23 2.80
N ASP A 135 9.64 -2.05 1.50
CA ASP A 135 9.43 -3.09 0.51
C ASP A 135 10.64 -4.04 0.46
N THR A 136 10.52 -5.10 -0.34
CA THR A 136 11.55 -6.14 -0.45
C THR A 136 12.83 -5.60 -1.10
N PRO A 137 14.01 -5.76 -0.46
CA PRO A 137 15.26 -5.16 -0.94
C PRO A 137 15.61 -5.52 -2.39
N ASP A 138 15.37 -6.78 -2.79
CA ASP A 138 15.66 -7.23 -4.14
C ASP A 138 14.71 -6.62 -5.17
N HIS A 139 13.43 -6.43 -4.83
CA HIS A 139 12.48 -5.75 -5.74
C HIS A 139 12.81 -4.26 -5.84
N LEU A 140 13.16 -3.62 -4.71
CA LEU A 140 13.61 -2.24 -4.70
C LEU A 140 14.88 -2.05 -5.54
N ALA A 141 15.83 -2.99 -5.47
CA ALA A 141 17.07 -2.93 -6.26
C ALA A 141 16.78 -2.89 -7.76
N GLU A 142 15.82 -3.69 -8.25
CA GLU A 142 15.37 -3.63 -9.65
C GLU A 142 14.75 -2.27 -10.00
N VAL A 143 13.95 -1.68 -9.09
CA VAL A 143 13.40 -0.33 -9.31
C VAL A 143 14.50 0.72 -9.36
N ILE A 144 15.48 0.65 -8.44
CA ILE A 144 16.62 1.56 -8.40
C ILE A 144 17.49 1.44 -9.66
N ALA A 145 17.65 0.23 -10.20
CA ALA A 145 18.42 -0.04 -11.40
C ALA A 145 17.72 0.48 -12.68
N ASP A 146 16.40 0.60 -12.70
CA ASP A 146 15.63 1.10 -13.82
C ASP A 146 15.69 2.64 -13.91
N ARG A 147 16.54 3.15 -14.81
CA ARG A 147 16.70 4.60 -15.03
C ARG A 147 15.46 5.24 -15.66
N GLU A 148 14.73 4.52 -16.50
CA GLU A 148 13.53 5.05 -17.16
C GLU A 148 12.41 5.27 -16.14
N PHE A 149 12.37 4.44 -15.10
CA PHE A 149 11.46 4.61 -13.98
C PHE A 149 11.61 5.98 -13.29
N PHE A 150 12.82 6.46 -13.01
CA PHE A 150 12.97 7.77 -12.36
C PHE A 150 12.83 8.96 -13.31
N LYS A 151 13.22 8.79 -14.58
CA LYS A 151 13.10 9.84 -15.61
C LYS A 151 11.65 10.30 -15.83
N GLN A 152 10.67 9.41 -15.61
CA GLN A 152 9.25 9.74 -15.80
C GLN A 152 8.73 10.86 -14.86
N PHE A 153 9.45 11.13 -13.76
CA PHE A 153 9.08 12.16 -12.78
C PHE A 153 9.83 13.49 -13.01
N THR A 154 11.07 13.43 -13.51
CA THR A 154 11.93 14.61 -13.67
C THR A 154 11.46 15.56 -14.78
N ASN A 155 11.87 16.82 -14.71
CA ASN A 155 11.50 17.91 -15.63
C ASN A 155 10.00 18.26 -15.63
N ARG A 156 9.33 18.00 -14.51
CA ARG A 156 7.88 18.25 -14.36
C ARG A 156 7.60 19.15 -13.16
N LYS A 157 6.56 19.97 -13.26
CA LYS A 157 6.07 20.79 -12.15
C LYS A 157 4.92 20.09 -11.40
N PRO A 158 4.71 20.43 -10.12
CA PRO A 158 3.52 19.98 -9.41
C PRO A 158 2.22 20.29 -10.17
N GLY A 159 1.27 19.35 -10.15
CA GLY A 159 -0.03 19.48 -10.82
C GLY A 159 -0.05 19.15 -12.33
N GLU A 160 1.09 18.89 -12.96
CA GLU A 160 1.12 18.46 -14.37
C GLU A 160 0.56 17.03 -14.53
N PRO A 161 -0.37 16.80 -15.48
CA PRO A 161 -0.95 15.48 -15.71
C PRO A 161 0.10 14.51 -16.27
N LEU A 162 -0.15 13.21 -16.10
CA LEU A 162 0.66 12.17 -16.75
C LEU A 162 0.29 12.10 -18.24
N GLU A 163 1.27 12.30 -19.13
CA GLU A 163 1.06 12.18 -20.58
C GLU A 163 1.01 10.72 -21.05
N LYS A 164 1.58 9.80 -20.27
CA LYS A 164 1.68 8.37 -20.58
C LYS A 164 1.30 7.54 -19.34
N PRO A 165 0.84 6.29 -19.53
CA PRO A 165 0.70 5.35 -18.43
C PRO A 165 2.00 5.24 -17.63
N LEU A 166 1.86 5.07 -16.31
CA LEU A 166 2.99 4.91 -15.41
C LEU A 166 3.90 3.77 -15.87
N HIS A 167 5.19 4.07 -16.00
CA HIS A 167 6.20 3.03 -16.20
C HIS A 167 6.34 2.26 -14.90
N THR A 168 6.16 0.95 -14.98
CA THR A 168 6.34 0.03 -13.86
C THR A 168 7.43 -0.98 -14.20
N VAL A 169 8.16 -1.40 -13.17
CA VAL A 169 9.28 -2.31 -13.34
C VAL A 169 8.75 -3.74 -13.30
N THR A 170 9.03 -4.52 -14.35
CA THR A 170 8.59 -5.91 -14.43
C THR A 170 9.31 -6.74 -13.37
N GLY A 171 8.56 -7.50 -12.56
CA GLY A 171 9.10 -8.24 -11.41
C GLY A 171 9.13 -7.43 -10.12
N ALA A 172 9.03 -6.10 -10.19
CA ALA A 172 8.91 -5.19 -9.04
C ALA A 172 7.71 -4.23 -9.22
N THR A 173 6.62 -4.72 -9.81
CA THR A 173 5.51 -3.89 -10.29
C THR A 173 4.75 -3.21 -9.16
N LEU A 174 4.47 -3.92 -8.06
CA LEU A 174 3.80 -3.33 -6.90
C LEU A 174 4.68 -2.28 -6.19
N THR A 175 5.96 -2.59 -6.03
CA THR A 175 6.96 -1.68 -5.45
C THR A 175 7.10 -0.40 -6.28
N SER A 176 7.32 -0.53 -7.59
CA SER A 176 7.44 0.61 -8.50
C SER A 176 6.16 1.43 -8.61
N ALA A 177 4.98 0.78 -8.65
CA ALA A 177 3.71 1.49 -8.66
C ALA A 177 3.47 2.30 -7.38
N ALA A 178 3.77 1.73 -6.21
CA ALA A 178 3.64 2.43 -4.93
C ALA A 178 4.60 3.63 -4.82
N ILE A 179 5.86 3.46 -5.26
CA ILE A 179 6.82 4.57 -5.32
C ILE A 179 6.30 5.67 -6.25
N ALA A 180 5.83 5.31 -7.45
CA ALA A 180 5.32 6.26 -8.43
C ALA A 180 4.10 7.02 -7.88
N GLN A 181 3.16 6.31 -7.25
CA GLN A 181 1.99 6.90 -6.64
C GLN A 181 2.37 7.87 -5.51
N GLY A 182 3.31 7.48 -4.63
CA GLY A 182 3.78 8.37 -3.56
C GLY A 182 4.44 9.65 -4.09
N VAL A 183 5.27 9.55 -5.13
CA VAL A 183 5.86 10.72 -5.79
C VAL A 183 4.77 11.62 -6.38
N LEU A 184 3.79 11.06 -7.11
CA LEU A 184 2.73 11.84 -7.75
C LEU A 184 1.78 12.49 -6.75
N THR A 185 1.41 11.79 -5.67
CA THR A 185 0.65 12.37 -4.56
C THR A 185 1.36 13.59 -3.99
N ARG A 186 2.68 13.48 -3.78
CA ARG A 186 3.51 14.58 -3.27
C ARG A 186 3.69 15.73 -4.26
N MET A 187 3.67 15.44 -5.56
CA MET A 187 3.70 16.43 -6.65
C MET A 187 2.39 17.20 -6.83
N GLY A 188 1.52 17.29 -5.81
CA GLY A 188 0.38 18.20 -5.89
C GLY A 188 -0.75 17.73 -6.81
N GLN A 189 -0.70 16.49 -7.33
CA GLN A 189 -1.94 15.82 -7.74
C GLN A 189 -2.88 15.64 -6.53
N SER A 190 -2.42 15.91 -5.29
CA SER A 190 -3.31 16.05 -4.11
C SER A 190 -2.91 17.07 -3.01
N ALA A 191 -2.01 18.05 -3.21
CA ALA A 191 -1.44 18.81 -2.06
C ALA A 191 -1.68 20.36 -2.03
N GLY A 192 -2.54 20.79 -1.10
CA GLY A 192 -2.16 21.73 -0.03
C GLY A 192 -2.29 23.24 -0.26
N ALA A 193 -1.19 23.92 -0.60
CA ALA A 193 -1.25 25.34 -0.92
C ALA A 193 -0.13 25.85 -1.81
N SER A 194 -0.37 27.08 -2.26
CA SER A 194 0.35 27.76 -3.31
C SER A 194 1.44 28.68 -2.81
N LEU A 195 2.56 28.65 -3.51
CA LEU A 195 3.65 29.62 -3.36
C LEU A 195 3.40 30.91 -4.15
N ARG A 196 2.48 30.88 -5.13
CA ARG A 196 2.10 32.04 -5.96
C ARG A 196 0.93 32.82 -5.36
N PHE A 197 0.05 32.14 -4.64
CA PHE A 197 -1.10 32.69 -3.93
C PHE A 197 -1.06 32.24 -2.46
N PRO A 198 -0.08 32.75 -1.68
CA PRO A 198 0.17 32.30 -0.32
C PRO A 198 -0.95 32.67 0.67
N GLU A 199 -1.81 33.63 0.31
CA GLU A 199 -2.85 34.12 1.21
C GLU A 199 -3.93 33.05 1.46
N PRO A 200 -4.37 32.85 2.71
CA PRO A 200 -5.45 31.92 3.04
C PRO A 200 -6.83 32.46 2.62
N ILE A 201 -7.79 31.57 2.38
CA ILE A 201 -9.19 31.95 2.14
C ILE A 201 -9.72 32.64 3.40
N THR A 202 -10.31 33.82 3.23
CA THR A 202 -10.84 34.62 4.34
C THR A 202 -12.35 34.52 4.42
N LEU A 203 -12.92 34.70 5.62
CA LEU A 203 -14.37 34.73 5.82
C LEU A 203 -15.04 35.82 4.97
N ALA A 204 -14.41 37.00 4.84
CA ALA A 204 -14.91 38.09 4.03
C ALA A 204 -15.05 37.71 2.55
N GLU A 205 -14.10 36.95 1.99
CA GLU A 205 -14.19 36.43 0.62
C GLU A 205 -15.38 35.48 0.44
N VAL A 206 -15.63 34.64 1.43
CA VAL A 206 -16.75 33.69 1.40
C VAL A 206 -18.09 34.42 1.56
N GLN A 207 -18.16 35.43 2.42
CA GLN A 207 -19.36 36.24 2.63
C GLN A 207 -19.82 36.98 1.37
N MET A 208 -18.91 37.33 0.46
CA MET A 208 -19.27 37.88 -0.85
C MET A 208 -20.08 36.89 -1.70
N LEU A 209 -19.84 35.58 -1.57
CA LEU A 209 -20.59 34.54 -2.28
C LEU A 209 -21.79 34.02 -1.49
N MET A 210 -21.67 33.98 -0.15
CA MET A 210 -22.61 33.43 0.81
C MET A 210 -22.70 34.33 2.06
N PRO A 211 -23.57 35.36 2.06
CA PRO A 211 -23.65 36.34 3.15
C PRO A 211 -23.95 35.76 4.54
N GLU A 212 -24.58 34.58 4.59
CA GLU A 212 -24.92 33.88 5.85
C GLU A 212 -23.70 33.18 6.51
N ALA A 213 -22.53 33.18 5.87
CA ALA A 213 -21.31 32.59 6.42
C ALA A 213 -20.84 33.34 7.67
N ALA A 214 -20.76 32.63 8.80
CA ALA A 214 -20.32 33.18 10.08
C ALA A 214 -18.92 32.69 10.49
N GLU A 215 -18.56 31.44 10.14
CA GLU A 215 -17.28 30.84 10.52
C GLU A 215 -16.75 29.92 9.42
N LEU A 216 -15.41 29.86 9.29
CA LEU A 216 -14.70 28.93 8.43
C LEU A 216 -13.91 27.92 9.27
N GLN A 217 -14.18 26.64 9.06
CA GLN A 217 -13.44 25.56 9.69
C GLN A 217 -12.63 24.80 8.64
N PRO A 218 -11.35 24.46 8.86
CA PRO A 218 -10.57 23.67 7.89
C PRO A 218 -11.30 22.37 7.51
N SER A 219 -11.38 22.09 6.20
CA SER A 219 -12.05 20.88 5.72
C SER A 219 -11.20 19.65 6.02
N THR A 220 -11.82 18.63 6.58
CA THR A 220 -11.20 17.30 6.77
C THR A 220 -11.21 16.48 5.48
N GLN A 221 -12.00 16.88 4.47
CA GLN A 221 -12.17 16.15 3.23
C GLN A 221 -11.34 16.74 2.07
N TYR A 222 -11.19 18.06 2.01
CA TYR A 222 -10.48 18.72 0.92
C TYR A 222 -9.28 19.49 1.47
N ALA A 223 -8.07 19.02 1.13
CA ALA A 223 -6.84 19.68 1.55
C ALA A 223 -6.80 21.12 1.01
N GLY A 224 -6.55 22.09 1.90
CA GLY A 224 -6.54 23.52 1.59
C GLY A 224 -7.93 24.17 1.42
N GLY A 225 -9.02 23.43 1.72
CA GLY A 225 -10.40 23.93 1.73
C GLY A 225 -10.96 24.17 3.13
N PHE A 226 -12.15 24.77 3.22
CA PHE A 226 -12.86 25.05 4.46
C PHE A 226 -14.33 24.61 4.38
N GLU A 227 -14.86 24.10 5.48
CA GLU A 227 -16.29 24.02 5.75
C GLU A 227 -16.80 25.43 6.12
N VAL A 228 -17.98 25.79 5.61
CA VAL A 228 -18.63 27.08 5.88
C VAL A 228 -19.79 26.86 6.83
N LEU A 229 -19.77 27.52 7.98
CA LEU A 229 -20.77 27.39 9.04
C LEU A 229 -21.61 28.68 9.15
N ASP A 230 -22.90 28.52 9.46
CA ASP A 230 -23.77 29.62 9.87
C ASP A 230 -23.54 30.02 11.35
N ALA A 231 -24.23 31.08 11.81
CA ALA A 231 -24.12 31.56 13.17
C ALA A 231 -24.59 30.55 14.25
N GLN A 232 -25.29 29.49 13.84
CA GLN A 232 -25.75 28.41 14.70
C GLN A 232 -24.79 27.21 14.69
N GLY A 233 -23.66 27.30 13.98
CA GLY A 233 -22.66 26.24 13.85
C GLY A 233 -23.08 25.12 12.89
N LYS A 234 -24.14 25.31 12.09
CA LYS A 234 -24.57 24.35 11.08
C LYS A 234 -23.80 24.60 9.78
N ARG A 235 -23.35 23.52 9.16
CA ARG A 235 -22.67 23.57 7.86
C ARG A 235 -23.65 23.93 6.74
N ILE A 236 -23.39 25.06 6.09
CA ILE A 236 -24.18 25.61 4.98
C ILE A 236 -23.46 25.54 3.63
N GLY A 237 -22.17 25.20 3.62
CA GLY A 237 -21.41 25.00 2.39
C GLY A 237 -19.98 24.56 2.62
N ARG A 238 -19.23 24.47 1.52
CA ARG A 238 -17.77 24.24 1.53
C ARG A 238 -17.12 25.18 0.56
N VAL A 239 -15.92 25.64 0.87
CA VAL A 239 -15.16 26.51 -0.02
C VAL A 239 -13.78 25.92 -0.27
N VAL A 240 -13.41 25.89 -1.55
CA VAL A 240 -12.10 25.48 -2.03
C VAL A 240 -11.62 26.51 -3.05
N ARG A 241 -10.38 26.40 -3.49
CA ARG A 241 -9.83 27.25 -4.56
C ARG A 241 -9.11 26.40 -5.61
N THR A 242 -8.91 26.95 -6.80
CA THR A 242 -8.23 26.27 -7.92
C THR A 242 -6.73 26.10 -7.67
N SER A 243 -6.13 27.05 -6.97
CA SER A 243 -4.75 26.96 -6.49
C SER A 243 -4.57 25.93 -5.36
N PRO A 244 -3.47 25.16 -5.28
CA PRO A 244 -2.27 25.22 -6.12
C PRO A 244 -2.34 24.39 -7.42
N VAL A 245 -3.41 23.63 -7.64
CA VAL A 245 -3.55 22.69 -8.77
C VAL A 245 -3.30 23.40 -10.11
N THR A 246 -3.69 24.66 -10.19
CA THR A 246 -3.67 25.45 -11.44
C THR A 246 -2.63 26.56 -11.43
N ASP A 247 -1.71 26.57 -10.47
CA ASP A 247 -0.72 27.65 -10.32
C ASP A 247 0.18 27.82 -11.54
N THR A 248 0.40 26.74 -12.29
CA THR A 248 1.25 26.70 -13.48
C THR A 248 0.51 27.11 -14.74
N MET A 249 -0.83 27.18 -14.71
CA MET A 249 -1.62 27.60 -15.86
C MET A 249 -1.54 29.11 -16.02
N ILE A 250 -1.21 29.56 -17.23
CA ILE A 250 -1.06 30.97 -17.55
C ILE A 250 -2.27 31.34 -18.42
N GLY A 251 -2.99 32.39 -18.02
CA GLY A 251 -3.97 33.04 -18.89
C GLY A 251 -3.26 33.86 -19.96
N TYR A 252 -3.62 35.14 -20.09
CA TYR A 252 -2.91 36.01 -21.02
C TYR A 252 -1.50 36.36 -20.52
N LYS A 253 -1.37 36.76 -19.25
CA LYS A 253 -0.08 37.20 -18.66
C LYS A 253 0.38 36.38 -17.45
N GLY A 254 -0.53 35.73 -16.75
CA GLY A 254 -0.19 35.01 -15.53
C GLY A 254 -1.29 34.09 -15.02
N PRO A 255 -1.00 33.32 -13.96
CA PRO A 255 -1.99 32.45 -13.33
C PRO A 255 -3.09 33.23 -12.62
N THR A 256 -4.24 32.58 -12.47
CA THR A 256 -5.42 33.09 -11.78
C THR A 256 -5.91 32.08 -10.74
N ASP A 257 -6.06 32.54 -9.49
CA ASP A 257 -6.68 31.80 -8.38
C ASP A 257 -8.18 32.13 -8.32
N THR A 258 -8.98 31.07 -8.31
CA THR A 258 -10.45 31.15 -8.34
C THR A 258 -11.02 30.42 -7.14
N LEU A 259 -11.87 31.10 -6.39
CA LEU A 259 -12.64 30.55 -5.28
C LEU A 259 -13.84 29.77 -5.84
N MET A 260 -14.09 28.60 -5.26
CA MET A 260 -15.18 27.69 -5.61
C MET A 260 -16.00 27.42 -4.35
N LEU A 261 -17.24 27.89 -4.34
CA LEU A 261 -18.22 27.61 -3.29
C LEU A 261 -19.03 26.38 -3.70
N LEU A 262 -18.91 25.31 -2.94
CA LEU A 262 -19.65 24.07 -3.10
C LEU A 262 -20.83 24.00 -2.12
N ASP A 263 -21.79 23.15 -2.45
CA ASP A 263 -22.90 22.79 -1.56
C ASP A 263 -22.40 22.12 -0.25
N PRO A 264 -23.27 21.96 0.77
CA PRO A 264 -22.89 21.33 2.04
C PRO A 264 -22.34 19.89 1.89
N SER A 265 -22.72 19.18 0.83
CA SER A 265 -22.20 17.83 0.56
C SER A 265 -20.82 17.85 -0.13
N GLY A 266 -20.41 18.99 -0.68
CA GLY A 266 -19.18 19.14 -1.44
C GLY A 266 -19.22 18.45 -2.81
N GLN A 267 -20.41 18.27 -3.38
CA GLN A 267 -20.63 17.61 -4.66
C GLN A 267 -20.95 18.54 -5.82
N THR A 268 -21.58 19.66 -5.53
CA THR A 268 -22.10 20.57 -6.55
C THR A 268 -21.50 21.95 -6.36
N LEU A 269 -20.98 22.53 -7.45
CA LEU A 269 -20.49 23.90 -7.46
C LEU A 269 -21.69 24.87 -7.44
N LYS A 270 -21.73 25.76 -6.47
CA LYS A 270 -22.80 26.75 -6.31
C LYS A 270 -22.44 28.11 -6.88
N LYS A 271 -21.22 28.58 -6.63
CA LYS A 271 -20.71 29.86 -7.16
C LYS A 271 -19.20 29.83 -7.29
N ILE A 272 -18.68 30.73 -8.12
CA ILE A 272 -17.24 31.01 -8.22
C ILE A 272 -16.97 32.50 -8.04
N ALA A 273 -15.76 32.83 -7.59
CA ALA A 273 -15.24 34.20 -7.61
C ALA A 273 -13.76 34.19 -7.99
N LEU A 274 -13.35 35.11 -8.86
CA LEU A 274 -11.93 35.36 -9.07
C LEU A 274 -11.36 35.98 -7.80
N ARG A 275 -10.29 35.39 -7.28
CA ARG A 275 -9.69 35.79 -6.00
C ARG A 275 -8.45 36.66 -6.20
N ARG A 276 -7.45 36.11 -6.88
CA ARG A 276 -6.20 36.81 -7.22
C ARG A 276 -5.75 36.40 -8.62
N SER A 277 -5.10 37.31 -9.33
CA SER A 277 -4.58 37.04 -10.66
C SER A 277 -3.31 37.82 -10.92
N TYR A 278 -2.37 37.19 -11.61
CA TYR A 278 -1.18 37.83 -12.16
C TYR A 278 -1.41 38.36 -13.59
N ASP A 279 -2.66 38.33 -14.06
CA ASP A 279 -3.03 38.86 -15.37
C ASP A 279 -3.19 40.39 -15.36
N THR A 280 -3.51 40.94 -16.52
CA THR A 280 -3.76 42.36 -16.70
C THR A 280 -5.02 42.76 -15.94
N LYS A 281 -4.92 43.80 -15.10
CA LYS A 281 -6.04 44.32 -14.28
C LYS A 281 -7.33 44.55 -15.07
N ARG A 282 -7.20 44.99 -16.33
CA ARG A 282 -8.34 45.23 -17.23
C ARG A 282 -9.08 43.93 -17.59
N TYR A 283 -8.37 42.83 -17.81
CA TYR A 283 -8.95 41.52 -18.13
C TYR A 283 -9.60 40.88 -16.92
N VAL A 284 -8.97 41.02 -15.75
CA VAL A 284 -9.59 40.66 -14.47
C VAL A 284 -10.91 41.41 -14.31
N GLY A 285 -10.91 42.72 -14.57
CA GLY A 285 -12.12 43.55 -14.55
C GLY A 285 -13.23 43.06 -15.48
N TYR A 286 -12.89 42.68 -16.72
CA TYR A 286 -13.84 42.10 -17.68
C TYR A 286 -14.48 40.82 -17.16
N ILE A 287 -13.68 39.90 -16.62
CA ILE A 287 -14.18 38.64 -16.08
C ILE A 287 -15.06 38.89 -14.84
N THR A 288 -14.61 39.72 -13.91
CA THR A 288 -15.39 40.00 -12.68
C THR A 288 -16.68 40.76 -12.97
N GLY A 289 -16.76 41.49 -14.09
CA GLY A 289 -17.96 42.19 -14.54
C GLY A 289 -18.92 41.33 -15.38
N ASP A 290 -18.49 40.15 -15.84
CA ASP A 290 -19.28 39.25 -16.67
C ASP A 290 -20.05 38.25 -15.80
N SER A 291 -21.28 38.63 -15.43
CA SER A 291 -22.15 37.78 -14.61
C SER A 291 -22.60 36.51 -15.34
N TYR A 292 -22.63 36.51 -16.67
CA TYR A 292 -22.98 35.32 -17.44
C TYR A 292 -21.88 34.26 -17.29
N PHE A 293 -20.63 34.64 -17.51
CA PHE A 293 -19.48 33.75 -17.37
C PHE A 293 -19.34 33.20 -15.95
N LEU A 294 -19.49 34.05 -14.92
CA LEU A 294 -19.38 33.61 -13.52
C LEU A 294 -20.48 32.65 -13.09
N ASN A 295 -21.66 32.70 -13.72
CA ASN A 295 -22.78 31.81 -13.40
C ASN A 295 -22.86 30.57 -14.30
N LEU A 296 -22.08 30.50 -15.37
CA LEU A 296 -22.09 29.41 -16.35
C LEU A 296 -21.81 28.02 -15.75
N PHE A 297 -21.06 27.99 -14.65
CA PHE A 297 -20.62 26.76 -13.97
C PHE A 297 -21.49 26.39 -12.77
N ASN A 298 -22.49 27.22 -12.43
CA ASN A 298 -23.33 27.00 -11.27
C ASN A 298 -24.17 25.73 -11.42
N ASP A 299 -24.42 25.09 -10.30
CA ASP A 299 -25.18 23.86 -10.12
C ASP A 299 -24.66 22.62 -10.87
N LYS A 300 -23.47 22.70 -11.47
CA LYS A 300 -22.77 21.54 -12.02
C LYS A 300 -22.15 20.70 -10.90
N SER A 301 -22.25 19.39 -11.03
CA SER A 301 -21.50 18.45 -10.18
C SER A 301 -20.00 18.54 -10.45
N LEU A 302 -19.18 18.12 -9.48
CA LEU A 302 -17.73 18.02 -9.69
C LEU A 302 -17.39 17.06 -10.85
N GLU A 303 -18.17 15.99 -11.03
CA GLU A 303 -18.05 15.05 -12.14
C GLU A 303 -18.27 15.73 -13.50
N GLU A 304 -19.36 16.48 -13.65
CA GLU A 304 -19.64 17.25 -14.87
C GLU A 304 -18.60 18.34 -15.13
N LEU A 305 -18.05 18.94 -14.08
CA LEU A 305 -16.97 19.93 -14.21
C LEU A 305 -15.66 19.27 -14.63
N ALA A 306 -15.32 18.10 -14.08
CA ALA A 306 -14.10 17.37 -14.40
C ALA A 306 -14.10 16.88 -15.87
N ASP A 307 -15.27 16.48 -16.38
CA ASP A 307 -15.47 16.03 -17.76
C ASP A 307 -15.94 17.15 -18.70
N LEU A 308 -15.83 18.42 -18.29
CA LEU A 308 -16.36 19.55 -19.04
C LEU A 308 -15.71 19.64 -20.44
N ASP A 309 -16.56 19.64 -21.46
CA ASP A 309 -16.22 19.81 -22.87
C ASP A 309 -16.64 21.22 -23.32
N TYR A 310 -15.66 22.06 -23.63
CA TYR A 310 -15.86 23.48 -23.95
C TYR A 310 -16.70 23.69 -25.20
N GLU A 311 -16.54 22.84 -26.22
CA GLU A 311 -17.28 22.95 -27.48
C GLU A 311 -18.74 22.58 -27.27
N LYS A 312 -19.00 21.46 -26.57
CA LYS A 312 -20.38 21.01 -26.28
C LYS A 312 -21.09 21.96 -25.32
N ALA A 313 -20.37 22.53 -24.36
CA ALA A 313 -20.91 23.48 -23.41
C ALA A 313 -21.02 24.91 -23.98
N LYS A 314 -20.56 25.14 -25.22
CA LYS A 314 -20.57 26.44 -25.92
C LYS A 314 -19.96 27.57 -25.09
N ILE A 315 -18.83 27.28 -24.44
CA ILE A 315 -18.14 28.26 -23.58
C ILE A 315 -17.26 29.12 -24.48
N GLU A 316 -17.71 30.31 -24.83
CA GLU A 316 -16.99 31.22 -25.75
C GLU A 316 -15.90 32.07 -25.06
N GLY A 317 -15.87 32.07 -23.72
CA GLY A 317 -15.00 32.93 -22.92
C GLY A 317 -15.53 34.36 -22.79
N VAL A 318 -14.78 35.22 -22.11
CA VAL A 318 -15.14 36.64 -21.90
C VAL A 318 -14.49 37.50 -22.97
N SER A 319 -15.28 38.35 -23.65
CA SER A 319 -14.78 39.22 -24.71
C SER A 319 -13.67 40.15 -24.21
N GLY A 320 -12.52 40.14 -24.91
CA GLY A 320 -11.34 40.91 -24.52
C GLY A 320 -10.53 40.32 -23.36
N ALA A 321 -10.94 39.19 -22.79
CA ALA A 321 -10.23 38.44 -21.74
C ALA A 321 -10.27 36.92 -21.99
N THR A 322 -10.33 36.51 -23.26
CA THR A 322 -10.57 35.12 -23.68
C THR A 322 -9.59 34.15 -23.03
N GLU A 323 -8.27 34.33 -23.19
CA GLU A 323 -7.24 33.46 -22.60
C GLU A 323 -7.34 33.34 -21.08
N THR A 324 -7.56 34.47 -20.38
CA THR A 324 -7.70 34.49 -18.92
C THR A 324 -8.98 33.76 -18.47
N SER A 325 -10.09 33.93 -19.19
CA SER A 325 -11.36 33.25 -18.90
C SER A 325 -11.30 31.75 -19.20
N TYR A 326 -10.64 31.33 -20.28
CA TYR A 326 -10.40 29.93 -20.59
C TYR A 326 -9.50 29.27 -19.55
N SER A 327 -8.41 29.94 -19.14
CA SER A 327 -7.54 29.45 -18.07
C SER A 327 -8.30 29.28 -16.75
N MET A 328 -9.21 30.20 -16.42
CA MET A 328 -10.09 30.06 -15.25
C MET A 328 -11.04 28.87 -15.38
N ALA A 329 -11.68 28.68 -16.54
CA ALA A 329 -12.60 27.56 -16.77
C ALA A 329 -11.88 26.19 -16.76
N GLU A 330 -10.71 26.09 -17.39
CA GLU A 330 -9.83 24.91 -17.30
C GLU A 330 -9.35 24.68 -15.86
N GLY A 331 -9.20 25.76 -15.10
CA GLY A 331 -8.80 25.67 -13.70
C GLY A 331 -9.89 25.05 -12.83
N LEU A 332 -11.15 25.42 -13.06
CA LEU A 332 -12.29 24.79 -12.42
C LEU A 332 -12.39 23.30 -12.74
N LYS A 333 -12.22 22.94 -14.02
CA LYS A 333 -12.21 21.54 -14.49
C LYS A 333 -11.13 20.71 -13.79
N ARG A 334 -9.88 21.18 -13.82
CA ARG A 334 -8.75 20.47 -13.18
C ARG A 334 -8.90 20.39 -11.68
N ARG A 335 -9.39 21.45 -11.04
CA ARG A 335 -9.65 21.42 -9.60
C ARG A 335 -10.77 20.46 -9.25
N ALA A 336 -11.84 20.40 -10.04
CA ALA A 336 -12.92 19.44 -9.83
C ALA A 336 -12.42 18.00 -9.93
N ALA A 337 -11.59 17.68 -10.94
CA ALA A 337 -10.94 16.37 -11.06
C ALA A 337 -10.08 16.04 -9.82
N SER A 338 -9.23 16.97 -9.37
CA SER A 338 -8.43 16.79 -8.16
C SER A 338 -9.27 16.60 -6.89
N LEU A 339 -10.40 17.30 -6.77
CA LEU A 339 -11.31 17.12 -5.63
C LEU A 339 -12.01 15.75 -5.66
N LEU A 340 -12.33 15.23 -6.84
CA LEU A 340 -12.88 13.87 -7.00
C LEU A 340 -11.89 12.80 -6.57
N GLU A 341 -10.59 12.97 -6.87
CA GLU A 341 -9.53 12.08 -6.42
C GLU A 341 -9.35 12.12 -4.89
N GLN A 342 -9.55 13.29 -4.27
CA GLN A 342 -9.50 13.46 -2.81
C GLN A 342 -10.76 12.95 -2.10
N ARG A 343 -11.85 12.65 -2.82
CA ARG A 343 -13.02 12.08 -2.16
C ARG A 343 -12.67 10.71 -1.59
N PRO A 344 -13.10 10.40 -0.36
CA PRO A 344 -13.20 9.02 0.07
C PRO A 344 -14.27 8.35 -0.80
N THR A 345 -13.88 7.82 -1.95
CA THR A 345 -14.75 6.97 -2.76
C THR A 345 -15.14 5.78 -1.89
N GLY A 346 -16.41 5.34 -1.97
CA GLY A 346 -16.84 4.12 -1.28
C GLY A 346 -15.83 2.99 -1.54
N TRP A 347 -15.51 2.21 -0.50
CA TRP A 347 -14.36 1.30 -0.48
C TRP A 347 -14.22 0.44 -1.75
N LEU A 348 -15.34 0.05 -2.38
CA LEU A 348 -15.41 -0.72 -3.62
C LEU A 348 -14.84 -0.02 -4.86
N ARG A 349 -14.95 1.30 -5.00
CA ARG A 349 -14.46 2.06 -6.17
C ARG A 349 -12.96 2.36 -6.13
N THR A 350 -12.29 2.09 -5.01
CA THR A 350 -10.82 2.27 -4.86
C THR A 350 -9.99 1.04 -5.28
N VAL A 351 -10.65 -0.08 -5.59
CA VAL A 351 -9.96 -1.36 -5.82
C VAL A 351 -9.66 -1.53 -7.31
N THR A 352 -8.38 -1.56 -7.63
CA THR A 352 -7.91 -1.86 -8.99
C THR A 352 -7.65 -3.36 -9.11
N TRP A 353 -8.39 -4.03 -10.00
CA TRP A 353 -8.17 -5.45 -10.28
C TRP A 353 -7.11 -5.61 -11.35
N ARG A 354 -6.04 -6.35 -11.01
CA ARG A 354 -5.01 -6.75 -11.97
C ARG A 354 -5.31 -8.14 -12.52
N TRP A 355 -4.68 -8.51 -13.62
CA TRP A 355 -4.81 -9.86 -14.16
C TRP A 355 -4.29 -10.92 -13.18
N GLN A 356 -3.25 -10.58 -12.40
CA GLN A 356 -2.73 -11.45 -11.34
C GLN A 356 -3.80 -11.74 -10.29
N ASP A 357 -4.61 -10.75 -9.91
CA ASP A 357 -5.65 -10.91 -8.89
C ASP A 357 -6.71 -11.93 -9.32
N TRP A 358 -7.10 -11.91 -10.60
CA TRP A 358 -8.00 -12.92 -11.16
C TRP A 358 -7.41 -14.32 -11.16
N GLY A 359 -6.13 -14.47 -11.50
CA GLY A 359 -5.54 -15.80 -11.43
C GLY A 359 -5.20 -16.23 -9.99
N HIS A 360 -5.02 -15.33 -9.03
CA HIS A 360 -5.01 -15.69 -7.60
C HIS A 360 -6.38 -16.26 -7.17
N VAL A 361 -7.49 -15.66 -7.60
CA VAL A 361 -8.83 -16.21 -7.39
C VAL A 361 -8.95 -17.62 -7.98
N ALA A 362 -8.46 -17.84 -9.20
CA ALA A 362 -8.46 -19.16 -9.83
C ALA A 362 -7.58 -20.19 -9.09
N VAL A 363 -6.39 -19.78 -8.60
CA VAL A 363 -5.52 -20.61 -7.77
C VAL A 363 -6.18 -20.98 -6.45
N ILE A 364 -6.86 -20.03 -5.80
CA ILE A 364 -7.60 -20.30 -4.56
C ILE A 364 -8.74 -21.27 -4.82
N ALA A 365 -9.53 -21.06 -5.88
CA ALA A 365 -10.64 -21.93 -6.23
C ALA A 365 -10.16 -23.37 -6.50
N SER A 366 -9.10 -23.54 -7.31
CA SER A 366 -8.50 -24.85 -7.58
C SER A 366 -7.92 -25.49 -6.31
N ALA A 367 -7.25 -24.70 -5.45
CA ALA A 367 -6.71 -25.19 -4.17
C ALA A 367 -7.81 -25.70 -3.23
N LEU A 368 -8.94 -24.98 -3.12
CA LEU A 368 -10.08 -25.38 -2.31
C LEU A 368 -10.73 -26.66 -2.87
N VAL A 369 -10.95 -26.74 -4.18
CA VAL A 369 -11.45 -27.95 -4.84
C VAL A 369 -10.52 -29.14 -4.55
N MET A 370 -9.22 -28.98 -4.70
CA MET A 370 -8.24 -30.03 -4.43
C MET A 370 -8.17 -30.42 -2.96
N ALA A 371 -8.31 -29.46 -2.05
CA ALA A 371 -8.24 -29.71 -0.62
C ALA A 371 -9.48 -30.45 -0.10
N PHE A 372 -10.67 -30.15 -0.62
CA PHE A 372 -11.95 -30.62 -0.07
C PHE A 372 -12.66 -31.71 -0.88
N THR A 373 -12.19 -32.03 -2.09
CA THR A 373 -12.78 -33.11 -2.90
C THR A 373 -11.88 -34.34 -2.99
N ARG A 374 -12.42 -35.43 -3.57
CA ARG A 374 -11.66 -36.66 -3.86
C ARG A 374 -10.70 -36.52 -5.04
N LEU A 375 -10.73 -35.39 -5.77
CA LEU A 375 -9.94 -35.18 -6.99
C LEU A 375 -8.43 -35.24 -6.74
N ARG A 376 -7.96 -34.90 -5.53
CA ARG A 376 -6.55 -35.08 -5.11
C ARG A 376 -6.03 -36.52 -5.23
N GLY A 377 -6.91 -37.51 -5.19
CA GLY A 377 -6.57 -38.92 -5.35
C GLY A 377 -6.21 -39.29 -6.78
N ARG A 378 -6.71 -38.53 -7.78
CA ARG A 378 -6.41 -38.76 -9.20
C ARG A 378 -5.05 -38.17 -9.53
N ALA A 379 -4.10 -39.02 -9.90
CA ALA A 379 -2.72 -38.62 -10.13
C ALA A 379 -2.60 -37.51 -11.17
N TRP A 380 -3.24 -37.63 -12.34
CA TRP A 380 -3.13 -36.64 -13.41
C TRP A 380 -3.66 -35.25 -12.98
N VAL A 381 -4.82 -35.20 -12.29
CA VAL A 381 -5.39 -33.94 -11.77
C VAL A 381 -4.45 -33.30 -10.76
N ARG A 382 -3.86 -34.10 -9.87
CA ARG A 382 -2.89 -33.61 -8.87
C ARG A 382 -1.63 -33.03 -9.52
N HIS A 383 -1.05 -33.71 -10.51
CA HIS A 383 0.13 -33.19 -11.21
C HIS A 383 -0.22 -31.96 -12.04
N GLY A 384 -1.39 -31.94 -12.68
CA GLY A 384 -1.90 -30.76 -13.39
C GLY A 384 -2.06 -29.55 -12.46
N HIS A 385 -2.63 -29.74 -11.26
CA HIS A 385 -2.72 -28.69 -10.24
C HIS A 385 -1.33 -28.19 -9.83
N HIS A 386 -0.38 -29.08 -9.54
CA HIS A 386 0.97 -28.66 -9.18
C HIS A 386 1.68 -27.91 -10.31
N ALA A 387 1.52 -28.36 -11.56
CA ALA A 387 2.08 -27.68 -12.72
C ALA A 387 1.48 -26.27 -12.88
N LEU A 388 0.16 -26.13 -12.71
CA LEU A 388 -0.51 -24.82 -12.67
C LEU A 388 0.11 -23.91 -11.62
N LEU A 389 0.32 -24.39 -10.39
CA LEU A 389 0.91 -23.59 -9.32
C LEU A 389 2.34 -23.15 -9.65
N VAL A 390 3.16 -24.03 -10.22
CA VAL A 390 4.56 -23.68 -10.55
C VAL A 390 4.62 -22.68 -11.69
N VAL A 391 3.88 -22.93 -12.78
CA VAL A 391 3.91 -22.10 -13.98
C VAL A 391 3.21 -20.77 -13.71
N TYR A 392 1.95 -20.80 -13.30
CA TYR A 392 1.17 -19.59 -13.09
C TYR A 392 1.59 -18.88 -11.79
N ALA A 393 1.37 -19.49 -10.62
CA ALA A 393 1.55 -18.79 -9.34
C ALA A 393 3.03 -18.53 -9.02
N GLY A 394 3.94 -19.38 -9.51
CA GLY A 394 5.38 -19.18 -9.41
C GLY A 394 5.89 -18.19 -10.44
N PHE A 395 6.06 -18.63 -11.69
CA PHE A 395 6.81 -17.88 -12.71
C PHE A 395 6.03 -16.78 -13.42
N MET A 396 4.71 -16.89 -13.59
CA MET A 396 3.91 -15.85 -14.27
C MET A 396 3.47 -14.74 -13.31
N ALA A 397 2.87 -15.11 -12.17
CA ALA A 397 2.36 -14.15 -11.20
C ALA A 397 3.49 -13.59 -10.32
N GLY A 398 4.44 -14.43 -9.87
CA GLY A 398 5.57 -13.99 -9.04
C GLY A 398 5.21 -13.54 -7.62
N GLU A 399 3.95 -13.69 -7.19
CA GLU A 399 3.44 -13.20 -5.90
C GLU A 399 3.24 -14.37 -4.93
N LEU A 400 4.27 -14.66 -4.11
CA LEU A 400 4.21 -15.67 -3.05
C LEU A 400 4.00 -14.99 -1.68
N LEU A 401 3.58 -15.75 -0.67
CA LEU A 401 3.52 -15.24 0.71
C LEU A 401 4.86 -15.51 1.37
N SER A 402 5.67 -14.48 1.54
CA SER A 402 6.93 -14.52 2.28
C SER A 402 6.79 -13.98 3.70
N GLN A 403 7.79 -14.23 4.54
CA GLN A 403 7.92 -13.55 5.82
C GLN A 403 8.08 -12.05 5.63
N GLY A 404 8.88 -11.59 4.65
CA GLY A 404 9.01 -10.17 4.34
C GLY A 404 7.66 -9.52 4.07
N LEU A 405 6.83 -10.16 3.24
CA LEU A 405 5.47 -9.71 2.93
C LEU A 405 4.60 -9.63 4.20
N LEU A 406 4.51 -10.71 4.96
CA LEU A 406 3.65 -10.78 6.13
C LEU A 406 4.09 -9.81 7.24
N THR A 407 5.39 -9.65 7.47
CA THR A 407 5.91 -8.71 8.47
C THR A 407 5.76 -7.27 8.03
N GLY A 408 5.94 -6.97 6.75
CA GLY A 408 5.70 -5.64 6.20
C GLY A 408 4.22 -5.26 6.30
N TRP A 409 3.32 -6.19 5.95
CA TRP A 409 1.88 -5.97 6.10
C TRP A 409 1.44 -5.82 7.57
N ALA A 410 2.08 -6.54 8.48
CA ALA A 410 1.85 -6.39 9.91
C ALA A 410 2.27 -5.01 10.42
N ALA A 411 3.40 -4.48 9.92
CA ALA A 411 3.92 -3.19 10.34
C ALA A 411 3.16 -2.01 9.73
N HIS A 412 2.83 -2.06 8.42
CA HIS A 412 2.35 -0.88 7.68
C HIS A 412 0.91 -1.01 7.17
N GLY A 413 0.31 -2.20 7.24
CA GLY A 413 -1.00 -2.48 6.65
C GLY A 413 -0.89 -3.16 5.27
N THR A 414 -2.05 -3.44 4.66
CA THR A 414 -2.13 -4.29 3.46
C THR A 414 -2.41 -3.49 2.19
N PRO A 415 -1.92 -3.93 1.02
CA PRO A 415 -2.20 -3.31 -0.28
C PRO A 415 -3.59 -3.69 -0.81
N TRP A 416 -4.64 -3.53 0.00
CA TRP A 416 -6.00 -3.99 -0.32
C TRP A 416 -6.63 -3.30 -1.55
N ARG A 417 -6.15 -2.09 -1.89
CA ARG A 417 -6.59 -1.35 -3.09
C ARG A 417 -5.90 -1.82 -4.36
N SER A 418 -4.59 -2.07 -4.28
CA SER A 418 -3.72 -2.35 -5.43
C SER A 418 -3.53 -3.84 -5.72
N ALA A 419 -3.67 -4.71 -4.72
CA ALA A 419 -3.47 -6.16 -4.82
C ALA A 419 -4.54 -6.97 -4.05
N PRO A 420 -5.84 -6.80 -4.38
CA PRO A 420 -6.92 -7.49 -3.67
C PRO A 420 -6.85 -9.02 -3.76
N GLY A 421 -6.33 -9.58 -4.85
CA GLY A 421 -6.23 -11.04 -5.03
C GLY A 421 -5.12 -11.66 -4.19
N LEU A 422 -3.98 -10.96 -4.05
CA LEU A 422 -2.90 -11.38 -3.14
C LEU A 422 -3.36 -11.31 -1.67
N LEU A 423 -4.10 -10.27 -1.30
CA LEU A 423 -4.71 -10.16 0.03
C LEU A 423 -5.68 -11.30 0.31
N LEU A 424 -6.54 -11.64 -0.66
CA LEU A 424 -7.45 -12.77 -0.53
C LEU A 424 -6.69 -14.09 -0.36
N LEU A 425 -5.59 -14.28 -1.09
CA LEU A 425 -4.73 -15.45 -0.97
C LEU A 425 -4.08 -15.54 0.43
N ALA A 426 -3.59 -14.43 0.97
CA ALA A 426 -3.08 -14.33 2.33
C ALA A 426 -4.16 -14.67 3.37
N ALA A 427 -5.38 -14.13 3.21
CA ALA A 427 -6.50 -14.42 4.09
C ALA A 427 -6.84 -15.92 4.09
N VAL A 428 -6.91 -16.56 2.93
CA VAL A 428 -7.14 -18.01 2.83
C VAL A 428 -5.99 -18.81 3.45
N ALA A 429 -4.74 -18.37 3.29
CA ALA A 429 -3.57 -19.03 3.87
C ALA A 429 -3.54 -18.96 5.41
N LEU A 430 -3.95 -17.84 6.00
CA LEU A 430 -3.99 -17.63 7.46
C LEU A 430 -5.24 -18.24 8.11
N LEU A 431 -6.42 -18.04 7.51
CA LEU A 431 -7.70 -18.52 8.06
C LEU A 431 -7.90 -20.02 7.81
N GLY A 432 -7.35 -20.54 6.71
CA GLY A 432 -7.43 -21.95 6.34
C GLY A 432 -7.04 -22.89 7.49
N PRO A 433 -5.82 -22.80 8.05
CA PRO A 433 -5.39 -23.63 9.18
C PRO A 433 -6.18 -23.40 10.48
N VAL A 434 -6.78 -22.23 10.67
CA VAL A 434 -7.57 -21.89 11.87
C VAL A 434 -8.93 -22.59 11.85
N PHE A 435 -9.60 -22.58 10.70
CA PHE A 435 -10.91 -23.21 10.53
C PHE A 435 -10.82 -24.66 10.07
N THR A 436 -9.70 -25.06 9.49
CA THR A 436 -9.50 -26.39 8.90
C THR A 436 -8.22 -26.98 9.49
N SER A 437 -8.20 -28.28 9.76
CA SER A 437 -6.97 -28.95 10.20
C SER A 437 -5.94 -29.16 9.06
N LYS A 438 -6.12 -28.49 7.92
CA LYS A 438 -5.37 -28.69 6.67
C LYS A 438 -4.35 -27.58 6.43
N HIS A 439 -3.20 -27.95 5.87
CA HIS A 439 -2.19 -27.00 5.39
C HIS A 439 -2.52 -26.55 3.96
N LEU A 440 -3.51 -25.67 3.82
CA LEU A 440 -3.96 -25.20 2.50
C LEU A 440 -2.84 -24.54 1.70
N TYR A 441 -2.09 -23.62 2.34
CA TYR A 441 -1.04 -22.89 1.63
C TYR A 441 0.06 -23.81 1.11
N CYS A 442 0.79 -24.48 2.00
CA CYS A 442 1.98 -25.26 1.62
C CYS A 442 1.68 -26.46 0.70
N HIS A 443 0.47 -27.06 0.78
CA HIS A 443 0.12 -28.22 -0.03
C HIS A 443 -0.63 -27.89 -1.33
N HIS A 444 -1.39 -26.80 -1.36
CA HIS A 444 -2.35 -26.54 -2.44
C HIS A 444 -2.24 -25.16 -3.08
N ILE A 445 -1.43 -24.23 -2.56
CA ILE A 445 -1.29 -22.87 -3.11
C ILE A 445 0.18 -22.53 -3.42
N CYS A 446 1.11 -22.89 -2.53
CA CYS A 446 2.53 -22.52 -2.64
C CYS A 446 3.20 -23.18 -3.86
N PRO A 447 3.75 -22.39 -4.81
CA PRO A 447 4.49 -22.90 -5.97
C PRO A 447 5.69 -23.76 -5.57
N HIS A 448 6.44 -23.34 -4.55
CA HIS A 448 7.60 -24.10 -4.08
C HIS A 448 7.23 -25.45 -3.48
N GLY A 449 6.16 -25.51 -2.68
CA GLY A 449 5.64 -26.78 -2.17
C GLY A 449 5.14 -27.70 -3.29
N ALA A 450 4.50 -27.14 -4.32
CA ALA A 450 4.04 -27.88 -5.49
C ALA A 450 5.21 -28.47 -6.30
N LEU A 451 6.26 -27.67 -6.54
CA LEU A 451 7.46 -28.13 -7.24
C LEU A 451 8.18 -29.24 -6.47
N GLN A 452 8.32 -29.09 -5.16
CA GLN A 452 8.86 -30.15 -4.29
C GLN A 452 8.04 -31.45 -4.41
N GLN A 453 6.71 -31.38 -4.51
CA GLN A 453 5.86 -32.56 -4.68
C GLN A 453 5.98 -33.20 -6.07
N LEU A 454 6.23 -32.43 -7.14
CA LEU A 454 6.47 -32.96 -8.48
C LEU A 454 7.79 -33.74 -8.58
N LEU A 455 8.81 -33.29 -7.83
CA LEU A 455 10.14 -33.89 -7.76
C LEU A 455 10.26 -35.02 -6.72
N ALA A 456 9.35 -35.07 -5.75
CA ALA A 456 9.44 -36.03 -4.65
C ALA A 456 9.47 -37.48 -5.15
N ARG A 457 10.34 -38.29 -4.53
CA ARG A 457 10.43 -39.75 -4.73
C ARG A 457 10.73 -40.19 -6.17
N ARG A 458 11.42 -39.36 -6.95
CA ARG A 458 11.87 -39.70 -8.31
C ARG A 458 13.15 -40.55 -8.33
N LEU A 459 13.91 -40.56 -7.24
CA LEU A 459 15.13 -41.36 -7.09
C LEU A 459 14.83 -42.77 -6.57
N ARG A 460 15.54 -43.78 -7.10
CA ARG A 460 15.48 -45.17 -6.62
C ARG A 460 16.00 -45.32 -5.18
N TRP A 461 16.98 -44.50 -4.79
CA TRP A 461 17.52 -44.47 -3.44
C TRP A 461 16.72 -43.50 -2.56
N GLN A 462 16.06 -44.01 -1.53
CA GLN A 462 15.25 -43.24 -0.58
C GLN A 462 15.96 -43.19 0.77
N TRP A 463 16.61 -42.06 1.09
CA TRP A 463 17.22 -41.84 2.39
C TRP A 463 16.15 -41.51 3.44
N ARG A 464 16.11 -42.25 4.54
CA ARG A 464 15.23 -41.97 5.69
C ARG A 464 15.99 -41.13 6.72
N VAL A 465 15.43 -39.98 7.08
CA VAL A 465 15.99 -39.08 8.10
C VAL A 465 15.89 -39.76 9.48
N PRO A 466 16.98 -39.88 10.25
CA PRO A 466 16.95 -40.45 11.59
C PRO A 466 16.13 -39.57 12.55
N HIS A 467 15.47 -40.20 13.52
CA HIS A 467 14.46 -39.55 14.37
C HIS A 467 14.98 -38.33 15.14
N GLY A 468 16.22 -38.38 15.64
CA GLY A 468 16.84 -37.25 16.35
C GLY A 468 17.04 -36.02 15.45
N LEU A 469 17.49 -36.26 14.20
CA LEU A 469 17.69 -35.20 13.22
C LEU A 469 16.35 -34.62 12.75
N ASP A 470 15.34 -35.47 12.53
CA ASP A 470 13.97 -35.05 12.20
C ASP A 470 13.41 -34.09 13.25
N LYS A 471 13.55 -34.43 14.54
CA LYS A 471 13.09 -33.61 15.66
C LYS A 471 13.84 -32.28 15.72
N SER A 472 15.17 -32.29 15.60
CA SER A 472 15.99 -31.07 15.65
C SER A 472 15.69 -30.12 14.48
N LEU A 473 15.68 -30.64 13.25
CA LEU A 473 15.35 -29.85 12.06
C LEU A 473 13.92 -29.32 12.07
N SER A 474 12.98 -30.00 12.76
CA SER A 474 11.60 -29.50 12.88
C SER A 474 11.46 -28.28 13.79
N LEU A 475 12.49 -27.96 14.60
CA LEU A 475 12.54 -26.76 15.43
C LEU A 475 13.10 -25.54 14.70
N LEU A 476 13.95 -25.76 13.68
CA LEU A 476 14.60 -24.71 12.91
C LEU A 476 13.62 -23.66 12.34
N PRO A 477 12.46 -24.01 11.75
CA PRO A 477 11.52 -23.01 11.24
C PRO A 477 10.99 -22.06 12.33
N PHE A 478 10.81 -22.56 13.55
CA PHE A 478 10.31 -21.75 14.67
C PHE A 478 11.42 -20.88 15.26
N PHE A 479 12.66 -21.37 15.27
CA PHE A 479 13.82 -20.54 15.62
C PHE A 479 13.99 -19.39 14.62
N LEU A 480 13.96 -19.68 13.32
CA LEU A 480 14.00 -18.67 12.26
C LEU A 480 12.86 -17.66 12.39
N LEU A 481 11.64 -18.12 12.68
CA LEU A 481 10.50 -17.23 12.91
C LEU A 481 10.74 -16.28 14.10
N GLY A 482 11.30 -16.77 15.22
CA GLY A 482 11.65 -15.94 16.36
C GLY A 482 12.76 -14.93 16.04
N LEU A 483 13.78 -15.36 15.29
CA LEU A 483 14.86 -14.48 14.81
C LEU A 483 14.32 -13.37 13.90
N ILE A 484 13.42 -13.72 12.97
CA ILE A 484 12.77 -12.77 12.07
C ILE A 484 11.97 -11.74 12.88
N PHE A 485 11.12 -12.21 13.80
CA PHE A 485 10.31 -11.33 14.65
C PHE A 485 11.19 -10.33 15.44
N LEU A 486 12.24 -10.81 16.11
CA LEU A 486 13.17 -9.94 16.84
C LEU A 486 13.94 -9.00 15.90
N SER A 487 14.35 -9.47 14.72
CA SER A 487 15.10 -8.65 13.77
C SER A 487 14.30 -7.45 13.26
N VAL A 488 12.99 -7.61 13.06
CA VAL A 488 12.10 -6.52 12.65
C VAL A 488 11.80 -5.60 13.82
N VAL A 489 11.52 -6.18 15.00
CA VAL A 489 11.26 -5.40 16.22
C VAL A 489 12.50 -4.64 16.67
N ILE A 490 13.73 -5.10 16.45
CA ILE A 490 14.99 -4.42 16.81
C ILE A 490 15.57 -3.58 15.66
N GLY A 491 15.20 -3.87 14.41
CA GLY A 491 15.61 -3.10 13.24
C GLY A 491 17.00 -3.49 12.72
N TRP A 492 17.38 -4.77 12.82
CA TRP A 492 18.66 -5.27 12.33
C TRP A 492 18.85 -5.19 10.81
N GLY A 493 17.79 -4.86 10.05
CA GLY A 493 17.89 -4.68 8.61
C GLY A 493 18.18 -5.97 7.83
N LEU A 494 17.83 -7.14 8.39
CA LEU A 494 17.98 -8.41 7.68
C LEU A 494 17.06 -8.46 6.45
N ASN A 495 17.59 -8.90 5.31
CA ASN A 495 16.75 -9.22 4.16
C ASN A 495 15.97 -10.51 4.43
N LEU A 496 14.72 -10.37 4.86
CA LEU A 496 13.86 -11.49 5.25
C LEU A 496 13.52 -12.42 4.08
N ASN A 497 13.45 -11.89 2.85
CA ASN A 497 13.11 -12.71 1.68
C ASN A 497 14.29 -13.59 1.25
N ALA A 498 15.52 -13.16 1.54
CA ALA A 498 16.71 -14.00 1.34
C ALA A 498 16.72 -15.26 2.23
N LEU A 499 15.89 -15.29 3.29
CA LEU A 499 15.70 -16.47 4.15
C LEU A 499 14.63 -17.44 3.60
N GLU A 500 14.08 -17.16 2.41
CA GLU A 500 13.06 -17.99 1.77
C GLU A 500 13.30 -18.15 0.25
N PRO A 501 12.85 -19.25 -0.37
CA PRO A 501 13.11 -19.55 -1.77
C PRO A 501 12.16 -18.83 -2.73
N PHE A 502 11.38 -17.86 -2.25
CA PHE A 502 10.23 -17.34 -2.98
C PHE A 502 10.63 -16.40 -4.11
N ASP A 503 11.63 -15.54 -3.90
CA ASP A 503 12.14 -14.65 -4.94
C ASP A 503 12.85 -15.42 -6.07
N ALA A 504 13.24 -16.68 -5.84
CA ALA A 504 13.83 -17.53 -6.89
C ALA A 504 12.87 -17.82 -8.05
N TYR A 505 11.56 -17.61 -7.87
CA TYR A 505 10.55 -17.76 -8.94
C TYR A 505 10.42 -16.53 -9.83
N VAL A 506 11.11 -15.43 -9.48
CA VAL A 506 11.18 -14.19 -10.28
C VAL A 506 12.63 -14.00 -10.69
N PRO A 507 13.09 -14.56 -11.82
CA PRO A 507 14.53 -14.63 -12.15
C PRO A 507 15.24 -13.29 -12.22
N ARG A 508 14.52 -12.19 -12.49
CA ARG A 508 15.07 -10.83 -12.51
C ARG A 508 15.40 -10.30 -11.12
N VAL A 509 14.64 -10.74 -10.11
CA VAL A 509 14.73 -10.25 -8.73
C VAL A 509 15.47 -11.25 -7.83
N ALA A 510 15.64 -12.49 -8.27
CA ALA A 510 16.16 -13.59 -7.45
C ALA A 510 17.56 -13.30 -6.87
N GLY A 511 17.61 -12.99 -5.56
CA GLY A 511 18.86 -12.93 -4.82
C GLY A 511 19.51 -14.30 -4.62
N TRP A 512 20.84 -14.32 -4.44
CA TRP A 512 21.60 -15.55 -4.23
C TRP A 512 21.11 -16.39 -3.04
N GLY A 513 20.70 -15.74 -1.94
CA GLY A 513 20.16 -16.43 -0.75
C GLY A 513 18.92 -17.26 -1.08
N SER A 514 17.94 -16.63 -1.74
CA SER A 514 16.70 -17.30 -2.16
C SER A 514 16.96 -18.41 -3.17
N LEU A 515 17.88 -18.20 -4.12
CA LEU A 515 18.25 -19.22 -5.12
C LEU A 515 18.89 -20.45 -4.47
N VAL A 516 19.85 -20.26 -3.57
CA VAL A 516 20.51 -21.36 -2.84
C VAL A 516 19.50 -22.13 -2.01
N LEU A 517 18.64 -21.46 -1.26
CA LEU A 517 17.58 -22.11 -0.48
C LEU A 517 16.59 -22.86 -1.36
N ALA A 518 16.25 -22.31 -2.52
CA ALA A 518 15.37 -22.98 -3.48
C ALA A 518 16.00 -24.28 -3.98
N VAL A 519 17.24 -24.24 -4.46
CA VAL A 519 17.96 -25.41 -4.97
C VAL A 519 18.15 -26.47 -3.87
N VAL A 520 18.65 -26.07 -2.70
CA VAL A 520 18.85 -26.98 -1.57
C VAL A 520 17.52 -27.62 -1.14
N GLY A 521 16.45 -26.82 -1.07
CA GLY A 521 15.11 -27.30 -0.74
C GLY A 521 14.56 -28.31 -1.74
N LEU A 522 14.80 -28.10 -3.03
CA LEU A 522 14.40 -29.02 -4.10
C LEU A 522 15.23 -30.31 -4.10
N VAL A 523 16.54 -30.23 -3.90
CA VAL A 523 17.41 -31.41 -3.75
C VAL A 523 16.97 -32.24 -2.55
N ALA A 524 16.69 -31.60 -1.41
CA ALA A 524 16.18 -32.28 -0.22
C ALA A 524 14.79 -32.93 -0.46
N ALA A 525 13.96 -32.32 -1.32
CA ALA A 525 12.64 -32.83 -1.67
C ALA A 525 12.67 -34.17 -2.41
N LEU A 526 13.78 -34.49 -3.11
CA LEU A 526 13.96 -35.78 -3.77
C LEU A 526 13.91 -36.95 -2.78
N PHE A 527 14.36 -36.73 -1.54
CA PHE A 527 14.41 -37.72 -0.47
C PHE A 527 13.20 -37.64 0.48
N THR A 528 12.83 -36.43 0.90
CA THR A 528 11.71 -36.21 1.83
C THR A 528 10.69 -35.26 1.18
N PRO A 529 9.45 -35.71 0.89
CA PRO A 529 8.43 -34.84 0.34
C PRO A 529 8.25 -33.59 1.20
N LEU A 530 8.24 -32.41 0.55
CA LEU A 530 8.08 -31.12 1.23
C LEU A 530 9.17 -30.82 2.29
N ALA A 531 10.40 -31.32 2.10
CA ALA A 531 11.54 -31.12 3.01
C ALA A 531 11.70 -29.67 3.48
N TYR A 532 11.80 -28.71 2.55
CA TYR A 532 11.89 -27.28 2.90
C TYR A 532 10.67 -26.78 3.71
N CYS A 533 9.44 -27.05 3.28
CA CYS A 533 8.24 -26.69 4.06
C CYS A 533 8.19 -27.34 5.46
N LYS A 534 8.85 -28.49 5.63
CA LYS A 534 8.93 -29.19 6.92
C LYS A 534 9.99 -28.57 7.84
N TYR A 535 11.19 -28.32 7.33
CA TYR A 535 12.39 -28.02 8.12
C TYR A 535 12.99 -26.62 7.93
N GLY A 536 12.69 -25.92 6.84
CA GLY A 536 13.34 -24.65 6.50
C GLY A 536 12.42 -23.44 6.42
N CYS A 537 11.11 -23.62 6.24
CA CYS A 537 10.19 -22.53 5.90
C CYS A 537 9.62 -21.81 7.15
N PRO A 538 10.07 -20.58 7.50
CA PRO A 538 9.52 -19.82 8.62
C PRO A 538 8.06 -19.40 8.36
N THR A 539 7.68 -19.09 7.12
CA THR A 539 6.26 -18.86 6.77
C THR A 539 5.37 -20.08 7.06
N GLY A 540 5.88 -21.29 6.79
CA GLY A 540 5.21 -22.53 7.18
C GLY A 540 5.09 -22.70 8.70
N ALA A 541 6.01 -22.13 9.49
CA ALA A 541 5.97 -22.17 10.95
C ALA A 541 4.81 -21.31 11.51
N VAL A 542 4.58 -20.12 10.94
CA VAL A 542 3.41 -19.27 11.28
C VAL A 542 2.12 -20.05 11.10
N PHE A 543 1.92 -20.66 9.93
CA PHE A 543 0.71 -21.45 9.65
C PHE A 543 0.58 -22.70 10.53
N LYS A 544 1.70 -23.31 10.95
CA LYS A 544 1.68 -24.43 11.90
C LYS A 544 1.31 -23.98 13.31
N LEU A 545 1.72 -22.78 13.73
CA LEU A 545 1.43 -22.24 15.06
C LEU A 545 -0.07 -21.97 15.23
N ILE A 546 -0.71 -21.36 14.23
CA ILE A 546 -2.15 -21.02 14.28
C ILE A 546 -3.08 -22.19 13.93
N ARG A 547 -2.54 -23.34 13.49
CA ARG A 547 -3.32 -24.48 13.02
C ARG A 547 -4.12 -25.11 14.17
N PHE A 548 -5.35 -25.49 13.85
CA PHE A 548 -6.17 -26.33 14.72
C PHE A 548 -5.87 -27.84 14.53
N THR A 549 -5.62 -28.57 15.62
CA THR A 549 -5.35 -30.02 15.59
C THR A 549 -6.44 -30.91 16.20
N GLY A 550 -7.65 -30.40 16.44
CA GLY A 550 -8.77 -31.18 16.99
C GLY A 550 -9.02 -30.93 18.48
N ASP A 551 -9.95 -31.68 19.07
CA ASP A 551 -10.40 -31.51 20.47
C ASP A 551 -9.33 -31.86 21.51
N ALA A 552 -8.24 -32.51 21.09
CA ALA A 552 -7.10 -32.87 21.92
C ALA A 552 -5.92 -31.87 21.83
N ASP A 553 -6.10 -30.74 21.13
CA ASP A 553 -5.09 -29.68 21.03
C ASP A 553 -4.79 -29.09 22.42
N ARG A 554 -3.53 -28.69 22.65
CA ARG A 554 -3.03 -28.17 23.93
C ARG A 554 -1.99 -27.08 23.69
N LEU A 555 -1.85 -26.18 24.66
CA LEU A 555 -0.72 -25.26 24.71
C LEU A 555 0.58 -26.07 24.85
N GLY A 556 1.50 -25.82 23.93
CA GLY A 556 2.83 -26.41 23.93
C GLY A 556 3.90 -25.40 24.29
N LEU A 557 5.15 -25.89 24.36
CA LEU A 557 6.33 -25.05 24.58
C LEU A 557 6.44 -23.90 23.57
N LYS A 558 6.00 -24.11 22.32
CA LYS A 558 6.05 -23.12 21.25
C LYS A 558 5.14 -21.91 21.53
N ASP A 559 3.97 -22.15 22.12
CA ASP A 559 3.04 -21.07 22.47
C ASP A 559 3.66 -20.18 23.57
N TRP A 560 4.34 -20.78 24.55
CA TRP A 560 5.02 -20.04 25.63
C TRP A 560 6.26 -19.29 25.15
N ILE A 561 7.04 -19.87 24.24
CA ILE A 561 8.16 -19.16 23.61
C ILE A 561 7.65 -17.93 22.84
N ALA A 562 6.53 -18.05 22.12
CA ALA A 562 5.92 -16.93 21.42
C ALA A 562 5.51 -15.82 22.41
N VAL A 563 4.88 -16.17 23.54
CA VAL A 563 4.55 -15.20 24.61
C VAL A 563 5.80 -14.49 25.11
N GLY A 564 6.87 -15.25 25.43
CA GLY A 564 8.12 -14.67 25.92
C GLY A 564 8.77 -13.71 24.92
N LEU A 565 8.78 -14.07 23.63
CA LEU A 565 9.30 -13.21 22.56
C LEU A 565 8.48 -11.93 22.40
N ILE A 566 7.15 -12.02 22.42
CA ILE A 566 6.26 -10.85 22.32
C ILE A 566 6.46 -9.93 23.53
N ALA A 567 6.55 -10.49 24.74
CA ALA A 567 6.77 -9.72 25.95
C ALA A 567 8.14 -9.02 25.95
N LEU A 568 9.20 -9.71 25.53
CA LEU A 568 10.53 -9.11 25.38
C LEU A 568 10.52 -7.99 24.33
N ALA A 569 9.87 -8.22 23.19
CA ALA A 569 9.73 -7.26 22.11
C ALA A 569 8.95 -6.00 22.53
N ALA A 570 7.98 -6.11 23.43
CA ALA A 570 7.21 -4.98 23.93
C ALA A 570 8.01 -4.08 24.91
N LEU A 571 9.17 -4.54 25.40
CA LEU A 571 10.04 -3.78 26.31
C LEU A 571 11.12 -2.96 25.59
N VAL A 572 11.29 -3.17 24.27
CA VAL A 572 12.30 -2.54 23.41
C VAL A 572 11.63 -1.54 22.48
#